data_AF-A0ABD6VQP4-F1
#
_entry.id   AF-A0ABD6VQP4-F1
#
_cell.length_a   1.000
_cell.length_b   1.000
_cell.length_c   1.000
_cell.angle_alpha   90.00
_cell.angle_beta   90.00
_cell.angle_gamma   90.00
#
_symmetry.space_group_name_H-M   'P 1'
#
loop_
_entity.id
_entity.type
_entity.pdbx_description
1 polymer ?
#
loop_
_entity_poly.entity_id
_entity_poly.type
_entity_poly.pdbx_seq_one_letter_code
_entity_poly.pdbx_strand_id
1 'polypeptide(L)' 'MSTIKRDTKKSSSVGKSPTFQIRISPELREQLDEVVAKEGVSLGNWFKELARKELRKQGIEPK' A
#
# COMPACT_ATOMS: atom_id res chain seq x y z
N MET A 1 13.96 -12.86 -35.92
CA MET A 1 15.10 -13.05 -35.01
C MET A 1 14.59 -12.98 -33.59
N SER A 2 14.85 -14.03 -32.81
CA SER A 2 14.36 -14.23 -31.45
C SER A 2 15.47 -13.83 -30.48
N THR A 3 15.27 -12.80 -29.66
CA THR A 3 16.06 -12.56 -28.44
C THR A 3 15.39 -11.48 -27.60
N ILE A 4 14.76 -11.88 -26.49
CA ILE A 4 14.99 -11.29 -25.16
C ILE A 4 14.21 -12.15 -24.15
N LYS A 5 14.82 -13.28 -23.79
CA LYS A 5 14.60 -13.87 -22.47
C LYS A 5 15.36 -12.99 -21.48
N ARG A 6 14.70 -11.99 -20.92
CA ARG A 6 15.22 -11.31 -19.72
C ARG A 6 14.74 -12.09 -18.52
N ASP A 7 15.58 -13.04 -18.13
CA ASP A 7 15.63 -13.63 -16.81
C ASP A 7 15.70 -12.50 -15.78
N THR A 8 14.54 -12.04 -15.31
CA THR A 8 14.48 -11.18 -14.13
C THR A 8 14.38 -12.15 -12.97
N LYS A 9 15.57 -12.61 -12.56
CA LYS A 9 15.83 -13.26 -11.29
C LYS A 9 14.79 -12.85 -10.27
N LYS A 10 14.02 -13.83 -9.82
CA LYS A 10 13.39 -13.87 -8.49
C LYS A 10 14.51 -13.65 -7.47
N SER A 11 14.94 -12.42 -7.29
CA SER A 11 15.67 -12.03 -6.09
C SER A 11 14.61 -11.99 -5.02
N SER A 12 14.63 -13.02 -4.18
CA SER A 12 13.92 -13.08 -2.92
C SER A 12 14.26 -11.83 -2.11
N SER A 13 13.52 -10.74 -2.34
CA SER A 13 13.60 -9.55 -1.51
C SER A 13 12.77 -9.86 -0.26
N VAL A 14 13.44 -10.52 0.68
CA VAL A 14 12.99 -10.83 2.05
C VAL A 14 12.80 -9.51 2.84
N GLY A 15 11.97 -8.59 2.36
CA GLY A 15 11.79 -7.29 3.01
C GLY A 15 10.97 -6.24 2.27
N LYS A 16 10.59 -6.45 1.00
CA LYS A 16 9.66 -5.54 0.32
C LYS A 16 8.32 -6.24 0.14
N SER A 17 7.37 -5.91 1.02
CA SER A 17 5.97 -6.33 0.86
C SER A 17 5.50 -6.01 -0.56
N PRO A 18 4.74 -6.90 -1.20
CA PRO A 18 4.24 -6.66 -2.56
C PRO A 18 3.45 -5.34 -2.60
N THR A 19 3.76 -4.49 -3.59
CA THR A 19 3.06 -3.21 -3.78
C THR A 19 1.60 -3.47 -4.09
N PHE A 20 0.71 -2.98 -3.23
CA PHE A 20 -0.73 -3.05 -3.46
C PHE A 20 -1.15 -1.86 -4.34
N GLN A 21 -1.44 -2.11 -5.61
CA GLN A 21 -1.91 -1.07 -6.53
C GLN A 21 -3.42 -0.89 -6.37
N ILE A 22 -3.84 0.18 -5.68
CA ILE A 22 -5.25 0.54 -5.53
C ILE A 22 -5.63 1.49 -6.67
N ARG A 23 -6.70 1.17 -7.39
CA ARG A 23 -7.35 2.12 -8.30
C ARG A 23 -8.49 2.78 -7.54
N ILE A 24 -8.31 4.05 -7.19
CA ILE A 24 -9.33 4.91 -6.62
C ILE A 24 -9.67 6.03 -7.59
N SER A 25 -10.91 6.52 -7.56
CA SER A 25 -11.31 7.73 -8.28
C SER A 25 -10.47 8.92 -7.82
N PRO A 26 -10.15 9.87 -8.72
CA PRO A 26 -9.32 11.03 -8.38
C PRO A 26 -9.94 11.89 -7.27
N GLU A 27 -11.27 12.04 -7.25
CA GLU A 27 -11.98 12.81 -6.21
C GLU A 27 -11.76 12.22 -4.80
N LEU A 28 -11.84 10.90 -4.68
CA LEU A 28 -11.59 10.23 -3.40
C LEU A 28 -10.12 10.36 -2.98
N ARG A 29 -9.20 10.37 -3.95
CA ARG A 29 -7.78 10.57 -3.67
C ARG A 29 -7.51 11.96 -3.10
N GLU A 30 -8.12 12.99 -3.66
CA GLU A 30 -7.97 14.36 -3.14
C GLU A 30 -8.48 14.48 -1.71
N GLN A 31 -9.65 13.90 -1.41
CA GLN A 31 -10.17 13.86 -0.04
C GLN A 31 -9.21 13.16 0.93
N LEU A 32 -8.59 12.07 0.49
CA LEU A 32 -7.60 11.35 1.29
C LEU A 32 -6.33 12.18 1.49
N ASP A 33 -5.81 12.82 0.43
CA ASP A 33 -4.62 13.65 0.49
C ASP A 33 -4.82 14.86 1.42
N GLU A 34 -6.02 15.46 1.49
CA GLU A 34 -6.33 16.52 2.46
C GLU A 34 -6.30 16.04 3.93
N VAL A 35 -6.88 14.88 4.21
CA VAL A 35 -6.89 14.29 5.56
C VAL A 35 -5.48 13.92 5.99
N VAL A 36 -4.74 13.30 5.07
CA VAL A 36 -3.36 12.88 5.26
C VAL A 36 -2.44 14.08 5.47
N ALA A 37 -2.65 15.18 4.74
CA ALA A 37 -1.92 16.44 4.93
C ALA A 37 -2.19 17.07 6.30
N LYS A 38 -3.43 16.99 6.80
CA LYS A 38 -3.79 17.48 8.15
C LYS A 38 -3.14 16.65 9.26
N GLU A 39 -3.07 15.32 9.09
CA GLU A 39 -2.41 14.43 10.04
C GLU A 39 -0.87 14.40 9.90
N GLY A 40 -0.32 14.98 8.83
CA GLY A 40 1.12 15.01 8.58
C GLY A 40 1.74 13.64 8.29
N VAL A 41 0.91 12.66 7.91
CA VAL A 41 1.34 11.30 7.55
C VAL A 41 1.38 11.14 6.03
N SER A 42 1.92 10.04 5.52
CA SER A 42 1.77 9.69 4.10
C SER A 42 0.50 8.87 3.89
N LEU A 43 -0.10 8.95 2.70
CA LEU A 43 -1.32 8.20 2.37
C LEU A 43 -1.13 6.69 2.61
N GLY A 44 0.04 6.15 2.29
CA GLY A 44 0.37 4.75 2.58
C GLY A 44 0.44 4.43 4.09
N ASN A 45 0.96 5.33 4.92
CA ASN A 45 0.98 5.13 6.37
C ASN A 45 -0.42 5.24 6.96
N TRP A 46 -1.22 6.17 6.46
CA TRP A 46 -2.61 6.34 6.84
C TRP A 46 -3.45 5.09 6.58
N PHE A 47 -3.29 4.49 5.39
CA PHE A 47 -3.95 3.22 5.06
C PHE A 47 -3.51 2.06 5.97
N LYS A 48 -2.23 2.01 6.39
CA LYS A 48 -1.78 1.00 7.36
C LYS A 48 -2.45 1.18 8.71
N GLU A 49 -2.57 2.41 9.20
CA GLU A 49 -3.27 2.71 10.45
C GLU A 49 -4.77 2.39 10.35
N LEU A 50 -5.41 2.72 9.23
CA LEU A 50 -6.81 2.36 8.97
C LEU A 50 -7.00 0.83 9.00
N ALA A 51 -6.13 0.08 8.30
CA ALA A 51 -6.17 -1.38 8.28
C ALA A 51 -5.94 -1.97 9.68
N ARG A 52 -4.98 -1.46 10.45
CA ARG A 52 -4.73 -1.88 11.84
C ARG A 52 -5.93 -1.61 12.74
N LYS A 53 -6.56 -0.44 12.63
CA LYS A 53 -7.78 -0.08 13.39
C LYS A 53 -8.93 -1.01 13.04
N GLU A 54 -9.12 -1.32 11.76
CA GLU A 54 -10.19 -2.21 11.30
C GLU A 54 -9.96 -3.66 11.74
N LEU A 55 -8.71 -4.16 11.67
CA LEU A 55 -8.34 -5.47 12.21
C LEU A 55 -8.63 -5.55 13.70
N ARG A 56 -8.26 -4.52 14.47
CA ARG A 56 -8.57 -4.44 15.92
C ARG A 56 -10.07 -4.44 16.20
N LYS A 57 -10.89 -3.75 15.40
CA LYS A 57 -12.36 -3.78 15.53
C LYS A 57 -12.93 -5.18 15.26
N GLN A 58 -12.31 -5.93 14.35
CA GLN A 58 -12.67 -7.33 14.08
C GLN A 58 -12.10 -8.31 15.12
N GLY A 59 -11.42 -7.82 16.17
CA GLY A 59 -10.80 -8.65 17.20
C GLY A 59 -9.50 -9.33 16.75
N ILE A 60 -8.93 -8.93 15.62
CA ILE A 60 -7.69 -9.46 15.07
C ILE A 60 -6.54 -8.57 15.51
N GLU A 61 -5.54 -9.15 16.17
CA GLU A 61 -4.36 -8.42 16.61
C GLU A 61 -3.40 -8.20 15.41
N PRO A 62 -3.18 -6.95 14.97
CA PRO A 62 -2.33 -6.69 13.82
C PRO A 62 -0.86 -6.98 14.15
N LYS A 63 -0.23 -7.88 13.38
CA LYS A 63 1.21 -8.22 13.47
C LYS A 63 2.06 -7.39 12.51
#